data_AF-A0AAX3PK33-F1
#
_entry.id   AF-A0AAX3PK33-F1
#
_cell.length_a   1.000
_cell.length_b   1.000
_cell.length_c   1.000
_cell.angle_alpha   90.00
_cell.angle_beta   90.00
_cell.angle_gamma   90.00
#
_symmetry.space_group_name_H-M   'P 1'
#
loop_
_entity.id
_entity.type
_entity.pdbx_description
1 polymer ?
#
loop_
_entity_poly.entity_id
_entity_poly.type
_entity_poly.pdbx_seq_one_letter_code
_entity_poly.pdbx_strand_id
1 'polypeptide(L)' 'MKHKKLIERLGAEKILDILENAHDDAVYYVDEWNEHFKVHGYCTDKCIIGVHNPQTHYRLETLRKFIGG' A
#
# COMPACT_ATOMS: atom_id res chain seq x y z
N MET A 1 7.43 -11.86 3.05
CA MET A 1 7.43 -11.44 4.46
C MET A 1 7.02 -9.97 4.66
N LYS A 2 7.43 -9.04 3.78
CA LYS A 2 7.14 -7.61 3.90
C LYS A 2 5.64 -7.26 3.92
N HIS A 3 4.83 -7.80 3.00
CA HIS A 3 3.38 -7.58 2.95
C HIS A 3 2.66 -8.11 4.19
N LYS A 4 3.06 -9.28 4.69
CA LYS A 4 2.53 -9.84 5.94
C LYS A 4 2.80 -8.91 7.13
N LYS A 5 4.02 -8.37 7.24
CA LYS A 5 4.36 -7.38 8.27
C LYS A 5 3.53 -6.09 8.17
N LEU A 6 3.18 -5.66 6.95
CA LEU A 6 2.29 -4.50 6.77
C LEU A 6 0.89 -4.81 7.31
N ILE A 7 0.33 -5.97 6.96
CA ILE A 7 -0.99 -6.42 7.42
C ILE A 7 -1.00 -6.57 8.95
N GLU A 8 0.04 -7.17 9.53
CA GLU A 8 0.20 -7.28 10.99
C GLU A 8 0.26 -5.91 11.68
N ARG A 9 0.85 -4.89 11.02
CA ARG A 9 0.99 -3.54 11.59
C ARG A 9 -0.25 -2.67 11.41
N LEU A 10 -0.90 -2.72 10.24
CA LEU A 10 -2.06 -1.88 9.92
C LEU A 10 -3.39 -2.53 10.30
N GLY A 11 -3.43 -3.86 10.42
CA GLY A 11 -4.66 -4.64 10.57
C GLY A 11 -5.34 -4.94 9.23
N ALA A 12 -6.09 -6.04 9.17
CA ALA A 12 -6.79 -6.46 7.96
C ALA A 12 -7.84 -5.43 7.51
N GLU A 13 -8.59 -4.84 8.44
CA GLU A 13 -9.63 -3.82 8.17
C GLU A 13 -9.06 -2.62 7.42
N LYS A 14 -7.91 -2.11 7.87
CA LYS A 14 -7.27 -0.95 7.22
C LYS A 14 -6.74 -1.27 5.83
N ILE A 15 -6.29 -2.50 5.60
CA ILE A 15 -5.85 -2.91 4.28
C ILE A 15 -7.05 -3.11 3.35
N LEU A 16 -8.18 -3.62 3.84
CA LEU A 16 -9.44 -3.65 3.08
C LEU A 16 -9.85 -2.24 2.66
N ASP A 17 -9.86 -1.29 3.59
CA ASP A 17 -10.15 0.12 3.30
C ASP A 17 -9.22 0.70 2.22
N ILE A 18 -7.91 0.42 2.29
CA ILE A 18 -6.95 0.81 1.24
C ILE A 18 -7.31 0.18 -0.12
N LEU A 19 -7.72 -1.09 -0.13
CA LEU A 19 -8.03 -1.84 -1.35
C LEU A 19 -9.36 -1.43 -1.98
N GLU A 20 -10.34 -1.01 -1.17
CA GLU A 20 -11.66 -0.52 -1.60
C GLU A 20 -11.62 0.93 -2.07
N ASN A 21 -10.77 1.77 -1.45
CA ASN A 21 -10.61 3.17 -1.83
C ASN A 21 -9.47 3.41 -2.85
N ALA A 22 -8.79 2.35 -3.29
CA ALA A 22 -7.81 2.46 -4.37
C ALA A 22 -8.52 2.82 -5.69
N HIS A 23 -7.98 3.80 -6.42
CA HIS A 23 -8.43 4.10 -7.78
C HIS A 23 -8.22 2.88 -8.69
N ASP A 24 -9.04 2.75 -9.73
CA ASP A 24 -9.06 1.55 -10.59
C ASP A 24 -7.70 1.22 -11.23
N ASP A 25 -6.91 2.24 -11.56
CA ASP A 25 -5.59 2.09 -12.18
C ASP A 25 -4.45 1.84 -11.15
N ALA A 26 -4.76 1.82 -9.85
CA ALA A 26 -3.76 1.66 -8.82
C ALA A 26 -3.14 0.26 -8.84
N VAL A 27 -1.81 0.19 -8.85
CA VAL A 27 -1.07 -1.09 -8.80
C VAL A 27 -0.40 -1.29 -7.44
N TYR A 28 0.00 -0.20 -6.78
CA TYR A 28 0.77 -0.21 -5.55
C TYR A 28 0.12 0.65 -4.47
N TYR A 29 0.25 0.22 -3.21
CA TYR A 29 0.16 1.06 -2.03
C TYR A 29 1.57 1.40 -1.55
N VAL A 30 1.78 2.68 -1.26
CA VAL A 30 3.04 3.22 -0.76
C VAL A 30 2.85 3.68 0.67
N ASP A 31 3.44 2.97 1.62
CA ASP A 31 3.41 3.31 3.04
C ASP A 31 4.51 4.31 3.40
N GLU A 32 4.42 5.52 2.84
CA GLU A 32 5.38 6.59 3.10
C GLU A 32 4.68 7.94 3.13
N TRP A 33 5.32 8.91 3.77
CA TRP A 33 4.91 10.30 3.69
C TRP A 33 5.16 10.85 2.28
N ASN A 34 4.12 11.38 1.66
CA ASN A 34 4.22 12.06 0.38
C ASN A 34 4.28 13.57 0.61
N GLU A 35 5.40 14.20 0.25
CA GLU A 35 5.59 15.63 0.42
C GLU A 35 4.73 16.49 -0.52
N HIS A 36 4.36 15.98 -1.70
CA HIS A 36 3.56 16.71 -2.68
C HIS A 36 2.09 16.79 -2.27
N PHE A 37 1.53 15.67 -1.81
CA PHE A 37 0.14 15.56 -1.39
C PHE A 37 -0.07 15.81 0.11
N LYS A 38 1.01 15.90 0.90
CA LYS A 38 0.99 16.07 2.36
C LYS A 38 0.14 15.00 3.10
N VAL A 39 0.26 13.75 2.64
CA VAL A 39 -0.44 12.59 3.21
C VAL A 39 0.53 11.43 3.47
N HIS A 40 0.23 10.59 4.46
CA HIS A 40 0.92 9.33 4.70
C HIS A 40 0.12 8.17 4.14
N GLY A 41 0.73 7.33 3.30
CA GLY A 41 0.03 6.21 2.69
C GLY A 41 -0.75 6.66 1.46
N TYR A 42 -0.39 6.18 0.28
CA TYR A 42 -1.12 6.50 -0.94
C TYR A 42 -1.05 5.37 -1.97
N CYS A 43 -2.08 5.27 -2.81
CA CYS A 43 -2.11 4.33 -3.92
C CYS A 43 -1.55 4.98 -5.19
N THR A 44 -0.90 4.19 -6.06
CA THR A 44 -0.36 4.66 -7.34
C THR A 44 -0.25 3.53 -8.36
N ASP A 45 -0.42 3.88 -9.64
CA ASP A 45 -0.15 3.07 -10.83
C ASP A 45 1.36 2.88 -11.09
N LYS A 46 2.18 3.84 -10.66
CA LYS A 46 3.63 3.87 -10.91
C LYS A 46 4.40 3.17 -9.80
N CYS A 47 5.49 2.52 -10.17
CA CYS A 47 6.44 1.99 -9.19
C CYS A 47 7.31 3.13 -8.65
N ILE A 48 6.85 3.86 -7.63
CA ILE A 48 7.54 5.04 -7.08
C ILE A 48 8.44 4.66 -5.90
N ILE A 49 9.50 3.87 -6.12
CA ILE A 49 10.39 3.41 -5.02
C ILE A 49 10.62 4.51 -3.98
N GLY A 50 10.19 4.24 -2.75
CA GLY A 50 10.17 5.21 -1.65
C GLY A 50 11.49 5.96 -1.55
N VAL A 51 11.42 7.29 -1.55
CA VAL A 51 12.59 8.18 -1.58
C VAL A 51 13.44 7.94 -0.32
N HIS A 52 12.78 7.69 0.81
CA HIS A 52 13.46 7.43 2.09
C HIS A 52 13.57 5.95 2.43
N ASN A 53 12.68 5.10 1.90
CA ASN A 53 12.72 3.67 2.19
C ASN A 53 12.22 2.82 1.00
N PRO A 54 13.09 2.00 0.37
CA PRO A 54 12.69 1.13 -0.74
C PRO A 54 11.68 0.04 -0.32
N GLN A 55 11.52 -0.16 0.99
CA GLN A 55 10.58 -1.10 1.57
C GLN A 55 9.24 -0.47 1.99
N THR A 56 8.75 0.57 1.30
CA THR A 56 7.39 1.12 1.52
C THR A 56 6.39 0.73 0.44
N HIS A 57 6.84 0.01 -0.59
CA HIS A 57 6.03 -0.36 -1.77
C HIS A 57 5.35 -1.74 -1.68
N TYR A 58 4.03 -1.78 -1.85
CA TYR A 58 3.23 -2.99 -1.72
C TYR A 58 2.26 -3.13 -2.90
N ARG A 59 2.39 -4.18 -3.70
CA ARG A 59 1.41 -4.50 -4.75
C ARG A 59 0.04 -4.78 -4.14
N LEU A 60 -0.99 -4.10 -4.64
CA LEU A 60 -2.38 -4.27 -4.18
C LEU A 60 -2.88 -5.69 -4.43
N GLU A 61 -2.55 -6.30 -5.57
CA GLU A 61 -2.89 -7.70 -5.87
C GLU A 61 -2.35 -8.66 -4.81
N THR A 62 -1.13 -8.43 -4.33
CA THR A 62 -0.53 -9.25 -3.28
C THR A 62 -1.26 -9.06 -1.95
N LEU A 63 -1.63 -7.81 -1.61
CA LEU A 63 -2.43 -7.53 -0.41
C LEU A 63 -3.81 -8.19 -0.48
N ARG A 64 -4.49 -8.14 -1.63
CA ARG A 64 -5.77 -8.85 -1.87
C ARG A 64 -5.63 -10.34 -1.61
N LYS A 65 -4.59 -10.99 -2.14
CA LYS A 65 -4.34 -12.43 -1.93
C LYS A 65 -4.10 -12.81 -0.46
N PHE A 66 -3.58 -11.89 0.35
CA PHE A 66 -3.34 -12.17 1.77
C PHE A 66 -4.58 -12.00 2.65
N ILE A 67 -5.58 -11.25 2.20
CA ILE A 67 -6.78 -10.92 3.00
C ILE A 67 -8.02 -11.66 2.50
N GLY A 68 -8.16 -11.80 1.19
CA GLY A 68 -9.28 -12.48 0.53
C GLY A 68 -8.87 -13.83 -0.05
N GLY A 69 -8.19 -14.67 0.74
CA GLY A 69 -8.00 -16.09 0.38
C GLY A 69 -9.33 -16.80 0.28
#